data_AF-A0A7K5Z201-F1
#
_entry.id   AF-A0A7K5Z201-F1
#
_cell.length_a   1.000
_cell.length_b   1.000
_cell.length_c   1.000
_cell.angle_alpha   90.00
_cell.angle_beta   90.00
_cell.angle_gamma   90.00
#
_symmetry.space_group_name_H-M   'P 1'
#
loop_
_entity.id
_entity.type
_entity.pdbx_description
1 polymer ?
#
loop_
_entity_poly.entity_id
_entity_poly.type
_entity_poly.pdbx_seq_one_letter_code
_entity_poly.pdbx_strand_id
1 'polypeptide(L)'
;QVADLGCADCTLLWMLKFCSCIEVLAGLDICASVMKENMHRLSPLPGDYLQPAERSLTVTLHHGSVAHKDPCMLGFDLVTCIELIEHLEESELDKFPEVVFGFMAPSIVVISTPNSEFNTLLPGVTLFRHPDHKFEWNQAQFQSWALEAARHYDYSVEFTGVGHPPTGMENVGFCTQIGVFARNYLQTTESAQSEKPTEAVYKTVFKAVYPSLKDEKYLQNAVVSEVIFTAQIIKQSLLDCLMSEHEYNGDPTERKSKFQPSMKRFSEDLGNVIVEKSMEPFVNENVVYIPLTTIFSFSKVNRLCGTFEKLCKFIAGKVTLNSDGSAVVLNTEHKNE
;
A
#
# COMPACT_ATOMS: atom_id res chain seq x y z
N GLN A 1 -5.50 -4.21 -9.85
CA GLN A 1 -4.11 -4.40 -10.29
C GLN A 1 -3.68 -3.17 -11.06
N VAL A 2 -2.51 -2.59 -10.74
CA VAL A 2 -2.03 -1.33 -11.34
C VAL A 2 -0.63 -1.52 -11.92
N ALA A 3 -0.40 -1.10 -13.15
CA ALA A 3 0.91 -1.11 -13.80
C ALA A 3 1.35 0.31 -14.18
N ASP A 4 2.62 0.62 -13.98
CA ASP A 4 3.24 1.87 -14.39
C ASP A 4 4.32 1.58 -15.43
N LEU A 5 4.12 2.08 -16.65
CA LEU A 5 5.03 1.91 -17.78
C LEU A 5 5.89 3.17 -17.91
N GLY A 6 7.21 3.00 -17.92
CA GLY A 6 8.16 4.12 -17.75
C GLY A 6 8.32 4.50 -16.28
N CYS A 7 8.35 3.52 -15.38
CA CYS A 7 8.28 3.79 -13.94
C CYS A 7 9.51 4.48 -13.34
N ALA A 8 10.62 4.59 -14.09
CA ALA A 8 11.84 5.31 -13.75
C ALA A 8 12.32 5.07 -12.30
N ASP A 9 12.31 6.11 -11.47
CA ASP A 9 12.74 6.11 -10.07
C ASP A 9 11.72 5.48 -9.10
N CYS A 10 10.64 4.91 -9.63
CA CYS A 10 9.56 4.26 -8.91
C CYS A 10 8.77 5.19 -7.96
N THR A 11 8.84 6.52 -8.14
CA THR A 11 8.16 7.46 -7.23
C THR A 11 6.64 7.30 -7.25
N LEU A 12 6.01 7.12 -8.41
CA LEU A 12 4.57 6.87 -8.50
C LEU A 12 4.18 5.55 -7.83
N LEU A 13 4.93 4.47 -8.11
CA LEU A 13 4.72 3.17 -7.47
C LEU A 13 4.85 3.25 -5.94
N TRP A 14 5.81 4.03 -5.44
CA TRP A 14 5.98 4.25 -4.01
C TRP A 14 4.78 4.95 -3.39
N MET A 15 4.17 5.92 -4.07
CA MET A 15 2.94 6.56 -3.61
C MET A 15 1.76 5.59 -3.62
N LEU A 16 1.60 4.81 -4.69
CA LEU A 16 0.47 3.91 -4.90
C LEU A 16 0.46 2.70 -3.96
N LYS A 17 1.62 2.23 -3.48
CA LYS A 17 1.69 1.04 -2.61
C LYS A 17 0.89 1.20 -1.29
N PHE A 18 0.66 2.44 -0.86
CA PHE A 18 -0.12 2.78 0.34
C PHE A 18 -1.64 2.79 0.09
N CYS A 19 -2.10 2.74 -1.16
CA CYS A 19 -3.51 2.61 -1.49
C CYS A 19 -4.01 1.20 -1.14
N SER A 20 -5.02 1.12 -0.27
CA SER A 20 -5.53 -0.15 0.25
C SER A 20 -6.28 -1.02 -0.77
N CYS A 21 -6.77 -0.42 -1.87
CA CYS A 21 -7.46 -1.13 -2.94
C CYS A 21 -6.52 -1.87 -3.91
N ILE A 22 -5.20 -1.62 -3.85
CA ILE A 22 -4.24 -2.21 -4.78
C ILE A 22 -3.70 -3.52 -4.20
N GLU A 23 -3.82 -4.61 -4.96
CA GLU A 23 -3.31 -5.94 -4.61
C GLU A 23 -2.05 -6.36 -5.41
N VAL A 24 -1.93 -5.85 -6.63
CA VAL A 24 -0.78 -6.06 -7.50
C VAL A 24 -0.37 -4.71 -8.07
N LEU A 25 0.90 -4.41 -7.93
CA LEU A 25 1.54 -3.19 -8.42
C LEU A 25 2.76 -3.59 -9.25
N ALA A 26 2.81 -3.18 -10.52
CA ALA A 26 3.91 -3.51 -11.42
C ALA A 26 4.54 -2.24 -11.99
N GLY A 27 5.87 -2.25 -12.12
CA GLY A 27 6.62 -1.24 -12.87
C GLY A 27 7.33 -1.87 -14.06
N LEU A 28 7.37 -1.17 -15.18
CA LEU A 28 8.15 -1.53 -16.36
C LEU A 28 9.04 -0.36 -16.76
N ASP A 29 10.32 -0.61 -17.01
CA ASP A 29 11.23 0.40 -17.54
C ASP A 29 12.37 -0.22 -18.37
N ILE A 30 12.86 0.52 -19.37
CA ILE A 30 14.04 0.15 -20.15
C ILE A 30 15.35 0.40 -19.39
N CYS A 31 15.34 1.27 -18.38
CA CYS A 31 16.50 1.68 -17.62
C CYS A 31 16.59 0.94 -16.28
N ALA A 32 17.14 -0.27 -16.31
CA ALA A 32 17.28 -1.10 -15.10
C ALA A 32 18.15 -0.46 -13.99
N SER A 33 19.08 0.44 -14.31
CA SER A 33 19.92 1.13 -13.32
C SER A 33 19.11 2.06 -12.43
N VAL A 34 18.25 2.90 -13.02
CA VAL A 34 17.41 3.87 -12.27
C VAL A 34 16.45 3.13 -11.33
N MET A 35 15.84 2.04 -11.80
CA MET A 35 15.02 1.17 -10.95
C MET A 35 15.83 0.56 -9.81
N LYS A 36 17.05 0.09 -10.06
CA LYS A 36 17.88 -0.56 -9.03
C LYS A 36 18.28 0.38 -7.89
N GLU A 37 18.50 1.65 -8.20
CA GLU A 37 18.82 2.66 -7.20
C GLU A 37 17.65 2.90 -6.23
N ASN A 38 16.41 2.76 -6.71
CA ASN A 38 15.21 3.16 -5.97
C ASN A 38 14.30 2.01 -5.51
N MET A 39 14.48 0.78 -6.03
CA MET A 39 13.59 -0.36 -5.75
C MET A 39 13.44 -0.68 -4.26
N HIS A 40 14.45 -0.37 -3.44
CA HIS A 40 14.42 -0.61 -1.99
C HIS A 40 13.27 0.15 -1.30
N ARG A 41 12.82 1.28 -1.88
CA ARG A 41 11.66 2.06 -1.39
C ARG A 41 10.35 1.28 -1.52
N LEU A 42 10.28 0.29 -2.40
CA LEU A 42 9.09 -0.53 -2.65
C LEU A 42 9.00 -1.76 -1.74
N SER A 43 10.02 -2.03 -0.94
CA SER A 43 9.99 -3.12 0.04
C SER A 43 8.98 -2.86 1.15
N PRO A 44 8.46 -3.92 1.82
CA PRO A 44 7.66 -3.77 3.01
C PRO A 44 8.47 -3.11 4.13
N LEU A 45 7.83 -2.18 4.83
CA LEU A 45 8.40 -1.49 5.99
C LEU A 45 8.28 -2.38 7.24
N PRO A 46 9.07 -2.14 8.31
CA PRO A 46 8.92 -2.85 9.57
C PRO A 46 7.49 -2.81 10.14
N GLY A 47 6.79 -1.68 9.95
CA GLY A 47 5.39 -1.52 10.35
C GLY A 47 4.44 -2.49 9.64
N ASP A 48 4.71 -2.84 8.37
CA ASP A 48 3.88 -3.80 7.64
C ASP A 48 3.95 -5.21 8.25
N TYR A 49 5.09 -5.60 8.82
CA TYR A 49 5.25 -6.90 9.49
C TYR A 49 4.63 -6.93 10.90
N LEU A 50 4.70 -5.80 11.62
CA LEU A 50 4.13 -5.67 12.96
C LEU A 50 2.61 -5.55 12.93
N GLN A 51 2.06 -4.90 11.89
CA GLN A 51 0.63 -4.69 11.70
C GLN A 51 0.24 -5.03 10.25
N PRO A 52 0.27 -6.32 9.88
CA PRO A 52 -0.06 -6.74 8.52
C PRO A 52 -1.50 -6.42 8.18
N ALA A 53 -1.73 -6.04 6.93
CA ALA A 53 -3.07 -5.74 6.43
C ALA A 53 -3.82 -7.04 6.05
N GLU A 54 -5.16 -6.97 5.97
CA GLU A 54 -5.96 -8.08 5.45
C GLU A 54 -5.74 -8.31 3.95
N ARG A 55 -5.42 -7.23 3.21
CA ARG A 55 -5.09 -7.33 1.78
C ARG A 55 -3.74 -8.01 1.57
N SER A 56 -3.59 -8.65 0.43
CA SER A 56 -2.29 -9.08 -0.07
C SER A 56 -1.80 -8.04 -1.05
N LEU A 57 -0.56 -7.57 -0.92
CA LEU A 57 0.07 -6.67 -1.90
C LEU A 57 1.33 -7.35 -2.45
N THR A 58 1.44 -7.40 -3.77
CA THR A 58 2.67 -7.78 -4.46
C THR A 58 3.14 -6.61 -5.32
N VAL A 59 4.42 -6.27 -5.20
CA VAL A 59 5.07 -5.26 -6.03
C VAL A 59 6.14 -5.93 -6.88
N THR A 60 6.11 -5.75 -8.20
CA THR A 60 7.12 -6.26 -9.13
C THR A 60 7.69 -5.16 -10.01
N LEU A 61 8.99 -5.23 -10.31
CA LEU A 61 9.62 -4.39 -11.33
C LEU A 61 10.20 -5.25 -12.44
N HIS A 62 9.96 -4.83 -13.66
CA HIS A 62 10.32 -5.52 -14.89
C HIS A 62 11.22 -4.62 -15.73
N HIS A 63 12.33 -5.19 -16.21
CA HIS A 63 13.19 -4.57 -17.21
C HIS A 63 12.77 -5.06 -18.60
N GLY A 64 12.34 -4.12 -19.45
CA GLY A 64 11.82 -4.40 -20.78
C GLY A 64 11.33 -3.12 -21.47
N SER A 65 10.94 -3.23 -22.74
CA SER A 65 10.38 -2.12 -23.52
C SER A 65 8.86 -2.25 -23.64
N VAL A 66 8.17 -1.11 -23.59
CA VAL A 66 6.73 -0.99 -23.84
C VAL A 66 6.34 -1.34 -25.28
N ALA A 67 7.30 -1.43 -26.20
CA ALA A 67 7.08 -1.89 -27.57
C ALA A 67 6.97 -3.43 -27.69
N HIS A 68 7.21 -4.18 -26.61
CA HIS A 68 7.12 -5.64 -26.59
C HIS A 68 5.92 -6.12 -25.77
N LYS A 69 5.24 -7.16 -26.26
CA LYS A 69 4.15 -7.83 -25.53
C LYS A 69 4.74 -8.83 -24.54
N ASP A 70 4.37 -8.73 -23.27
CA ASP A 70 4.71 -9.73 -22.25
C ASP A 70 3.46 -10.21 -21.50
N PRO A 71 3.21 -11.53 -21.41
CA PRO A 71 2.06 -12.07 -20.67
C PRO A 71 1.94 -11.61 -19.21
N CYS A 72 3.04 -11.19 -18.57
CA CYS A 72 2.98 -10.68 -17.20
C CYS A 72 2.22 -9.36 -17.06
N MET A 73 1.94 -8.67 -18.17
CA MET A 73 1.22 -7.40 -18.22
C MET A 73 -0.27 -7.54 -18.55
N LEU A 74 -0.79 -8.77 -18.63
CA LEU A 74 -2.21 -9.03 -18.87
C LEU A 74 -3.04 -8.93 -17.58
N GLY A 75 -4.27 -8.46 -17.71
CA GLY A 75 -5.26 -8.47 -16.61
C GLY A 75 -5.11 -7.33 -15.60
N PHE A 76 -4.42 -6.25 -15.98
CA PHE A 76 -4.36 -5.03 -15.18
C PHE A 76 -5.65 -4.22 -15.29
N ASP A 77 -6.07 -3.60 -14.18
CA ASP A 77 -7.26 -2.74 -14.17
C ASP A 77 -6.90 -1.31 -14.59
N LEU A 78 -5.71 -0.85 -14.20
CA LEU A 78 -5.18 0.47 -14.50
C LEU A 78 -3.75 0.36 -15.01
N VAL A 79 -3.47 1.06 -16.11
CA VAL A 79 -2.12 1.24 -16.64
C VAL A 79 -1.81 2.74 -16.72
N THR A 80 -0.70 3.15 -16.15
CA THR A 80 -0.19 4.52 -16.23
C THR A 80 1.01 4.59 -17.17
N CYS A 81 1.09 5.64 -17.96
CA CYS A 81 2.18 5.96 -18.87
C CYS A 81 2.45 7.46 -18.72
N ILE A 82 3.17 7.82 -17.66
CA ILE A 82 3.32 9.21 -17.23
C ILE A 82 4.62 9.77 -17.80
N GLU A 83 4.53 10.76 -18.68
CA GLU A 83 5.67 11.38 -19.37
C GLU A 83 6.58 10.31 -20.03
N LEU A 84 5.96 9.41 -20.80
CA LEU A 84 6.64 8.28 -21.44
C LEU A 84 6.69 8.41 -22.96
N ILE A 85 5.56 8.73 -23.59
CA ILE A 85 5.40 8.54 -25.04
C ILE A 85 6.35 9.44 -25.84
N GLU A 86 6.68 10.62 -25.33
CA GLU A 86 7.64 11.58 -25.91
C GLU A 86 9.08 11.06 -25.97
N HIS A 87 9.41 10.01 -25.22
CA HIS A 87 10.73 9.35 -25.24
C HIS A 87 10.78 8.19 -26.24
N LEU A 88 9.64 7.75 -26.78
CA LEU A 88 9.58 6.63 -27.71
C LEU A 88 10.07 7.07 -29.09
N GLU A 89 10.95 6.24 -29.68
CA GLU A 89 11.28 6.38 -31.09
C GLU A 89 10.02 6.10 -31.94
N GLU A 90 9.94 6.65 -33.15
CA GLU A 90 8.76 6.55 -34.04
C GLU A 90 8.28 5.09 -34.19
N SER A 91 9.22 4.16 -34.40
CA SER A 91 8.91 2.72 -34.54
C SER A 91 8.39 2.03 -33.27
N GLU A 92 8.67 2.60 -32.09
CA GLU A 92 8.14 2.13 -30.80
C GLU A 92 6.78 2.74 -30.52
N LEU A 93 6.61 4.04 -30.82
CA LEU A 93 5.34 4.74 -30.72
C LEU A 93 4.26 4.11 -31.61
N ASP A 94 4.61 3.64 -32.80
CA ASP A 94 3.69 2.93 -33.70
C ASP A 94 3.15 1.63 -33.09
N LYS A 95 3.98 0.92 -32.31
CA LYS A 95 3.61 -0.35 -31.67
C LYS A 95 2.89 -0.15 -30.34
N PHE A 96 3.16 0.96 -29.66
CA PHE A 96 2.69 1.23 -28.31
C PHE A 96 1.16 1.07 -28.16
N PRO A 97 0.30 1.60 -29.06
CA PRO A 97 -1.14 1.41 -28.93
C PRO A 97 -1.58 -0.06 -28.99
N GLU A 98 -0.97 -0.86 -29.86
CA GLU A 98 -1.28 -2.28 -29.99
C GLU A 98 -0.89 -3.06 -28.72
N VAL A 99 0.24 -2.72 -28.12
CA VAL A 99 0.69 -3.36 -26.88
C VAL A 99 -0.21 -2.99 -25.71
N VAL A 100 -0.49 -1.70 -25.51
CA VAL A 100 -1.22 -1.21 -24.32
C VAL A 100 -2.74 -1.42 -24.45
N PHE A 101 -3.36 -0.94 -25.53
CA PHE A 101 -4.81 -1.01 -25.68
C PHE A 101 -5.28 -2.34 -26.30
N GLY A 102 -4.49 -2.92 -27.20
CA GLY A 102 -4.83 -4.18 -27.86
C GLY A 102 -4.50 -5.42 -27.02
N PHE A 103 -3.23 -5.55 -26.61
CA PHE A 103 -2.74 -6.75 -25.93
C PHE A 103 -3.00 -6.72 -24.42
N MET A 104 -2.54 -5.68 -23.71
CA MET A 104 -2.77 -5.55 -22.26
C MET A 104 -4.25 -5.30 -21.94
N ALA A 105 -4.90 -4.49 -22.78
CA ALA A 105 -6.33 -4.18 -22.76
C ALA A 105 -6.93 -3.90 -21.36
N PRO A 106 -6.30 -3.02 -20.55
CA PRO A 106 -6.74 -2.73 -19.19
C PRO A 106 -8.07 -1.97 -19.16
N SER A 107 -8.74 -1.93 -18.01
CA SER A 107 -10.01 -1.20 -17.86
C SER A 107 -9.81 0.31 -18.03
N ILE A 108 -8.70 0.85 -17.53
CA ILE A 108 -8.33 2.27 -17.60
C ILE A 108 -6.87 2.41 -18.03
N VAL A 109 -6.58 3.35 -18.93
CA VAL A 109 -5.22 3.81 -19.25
C VAL A 109 -5.12 5.31 -18.97
N VAL A 110 -4.05 5.75 -18.31
CA VAL A 110 -3.75 7.17 -18.14
C VAL A 110 -2.43 7.46 -18.82
N ILE A 111 -2.46 8.32 -19.83
CA ILE A 111 -1.27 8.76 -20.57
C ILE A 111 -1.09 10.26 -20.32
N SER A 112 0.11 10.66 -19.94
CA SER A 112 0.49 12.08 -19.92
C SER A 112 1.66 12.33 -20.85
N THR A 113 1.74 13.56 -21.36
CA THR A 113 2.87 14.05 -22.15
C THR A 113 2.91 15.59 -22.07
N PRO A 114 4.06 16.23 -22.29
CA PRO A 114 4.15 17.68 -22.37
C PRO A 114 3.23 18.27 -23.45
N ASN A 115 2.67 19.45 -23.17
CA ASN A 115 1.99 20.27 -24.17
C ASN A 115 2.98 21.32 -24.73
N SER A 116 3.35 21.19 -25.99
CA SER A 116 4.33 22.10 -26.61
C SER A 116 3.84 23.55 -26.74
N GLU A 117 2.52 23.80 -26.75
CA GLU A 117 1.97 25.16 -26.79
C GLU A 117 2.29 25.95 -25.51
N PHE A 118 2.43 25.24 -24.38
CA PHE A 118 2.80 25.81 -23.09
C PHE A 118 4.29 26.19 -23.01
N ASN A 119 5.15 25.64 -23.88
CA ASN A 119 6.60 25.86 -23.81
C ASN A 119 6.99 27.32 -23.93
N THR A 120 6.21 28.12 -24.65
CA THR A 120 6.41 29.57 -24.82
C THR A 120 6.41 30.32 -23.48
N LEU A 121 5.80 29.74 -22.45
CA LEU A 121 5.72 30.30 -21.10
C LEU A 121 6.86 29.86 -20.19
N LEU A 122 7.64 28.86 -20.61
CA LEU A 122 8.71 28.26 -19.82
C LEU A 122 10.06 28.94 -20.15
N PRO A 123 10.75 29.52 -19.16
CA PRO A 123 12.03 30.17 -19.40
C PRO A 123 13.10 29.14 -19.81
N GLY A 124 13.82 29.44 -20.89
CA GLY A 124 14.96 28.62 -21.36
C GLY A 124 14.59 27.44 -22.26
N VAL A 125 13.31 27.22 -22.55
CA VAL A 125 12.87 26.21 -23.52
C VAL A 125 12.93 26.79 -24.93
N THR A 126 13.65 26.13 -25.84
CA THR A 126 13.82 26.60 -27.23
C THR A 126 13.08 25.75 -28.25
N LEU A 127 13.00 24.43 -28.02
CA LEU A 127 12.26 23.50 -28.87
C LEU A 127 11.50 22.50 -28.00
N PHE A 128 12.23 21.63 -27.29
CA PHE A 128 11.71 20.68 -26.32
C PHE A 128 12.18 21.04 -24.91
N ARG A 129 11.38 20.68 -23.90
CA ARG A 129 11.66 20.83 -22.46
C ARG A 129 12.83 19.96 -22.01
N HIS A 130 13.07 18.84 -22.69
CA HIS A 130 14.15 17.93 -22.38
C HIS A 130 14.89 17.48 -23.65
N PRO A 131 16.22 17.37 -23.64
CA PRO A 131 17.00 16.99 -24.82
C PRO A 131 16.79 15.54 -25.27
N ASP A 132 16.24 14.69 -24.41
CA ASP A 132 15.95 13.28 -24.73
C ASP A 132 14.57 13.07 -25.38
N HIS A 133 13.72 14.10 -25.42
CA HIS A 133 12.42 14.00 -26.10
C HIS A 133 12.61 13.84 -27.61
N LYS A 134 11.87 12.90 -28.19
CA LYS A 134 11.81 12.66 -29.64
C LYS A 134 10.82 13.59 -30.32
N PHE A 135 9.78 13.98 -29.59
CA PHE A 135 8.76 14.93 -30.01
C PHE A 135 8.12 15.61 -28.80
N GLU A 136 7.44 16.73 -29.03
CA GLU A 136 6.49 17.31 -28.07
C GLU A 136 5.23 17.78 -28.80
N TRP A 137 4.11 17.13 -28.51
CA TRP A 137 2.86 17.39 -29.19
C TRP A 137 2.14 18.62 -28.65
N ASN A 138 1.49 19.35 -29.54
CA ASN A 138 0.46 20.31 -29.14
C ASN A 138 -0.84 19.59 -28.78
N GLN A 139 -1.85 20.33 -28.31
CA GLN A 139 -3.14 19.75 -27.92
C GLN A 139 -3.81 18.99 -29.07
N ALA A 140 -3.80 19.54 -30.28
CA ALA A 140 -4.46 18.92 -31.43
C ALA A 140 -3.80 17.61 -31.86
N GLN A 141 -2.46 17.55 -31.83
CA GLN A 141 -1.69 16.34 -32.15
C GLN A 141 -1.96 15.22 -31.15
N PHE A 142 -1.89 15.52 -29.85
CA PHE A 142 -2.17 14.54 -28.80
C PHE A 142 -3.63 14.06 -28.85
N GLN A 143 -4.59 14.98 -29.01
CA GLN A 143 -6.00 14.61 -29.12
C GLN A 143 -6.29 13.76 -30.35
N SER A 144 -5.70 14.10 -31.51
CA SER A 144 -5.89 13.32 -32.74
C SER A 144 -5.37 11.89 -32.57
N TRP A 145 -4.14 11.73 -32.07
CA TRP A 145 -3.55 10.41 -31.80
C TRP A 145 -4.37 9.61 -30.77
N ALA A 146 -4.77 10.25 -29.68
CA ALA A 146 -5.55 9.62 -28.62
C ALA A 146 -6.94 9.20 -29.10
N LEU A 147 -7.65 10.04 -29.85
CA LEU A 147 -8.96 9.70 -30.42
C LEU A 147 -8.87 8.55 -31.43
N GLU A 148 -7.80 8.50 -32.21
CA GLU A 148 -7.55 7.40 -33.14
C GLU A 148 -7.33 6.07 -32.39
N ALA A 149 -6.44 6.06 -31.38
CA ALA A 149 -6.20 4.89 -30.55
C ALA A 149 -7.49 4.44 -29.83
N ALA A 150 -8.22 5.38 -29.22
CA ALA A 150 -9.47 5.11 -28.53
C ALA A 150 -10.51 4.46 -29.46
N ARG A 151 -10.70 5.02 -30.65
CA ARG A 151 -11.62 4.47 -31.66
C ARG A 151 -11.18 3.09 -32.15
N HIS A 152 -9.89 2.87 -32.35
CA HIS A 152 -9.36 1.61 -32.90
C HIS A 152 -9.51 0.45 -31.90
N TYR A 153 -9.28 0.69 -30.62
CA TYR A 153 -9.26 -0.35 -29.58
C TYR A 153 -10.49 -0.37 -28.66
N ASP A 154 -11.55 0.37 -29.02
CA ASP A 154 -12.82 0.46 -28.29
C ASP A 154 -12.69 1.02 -26.85
N TYR A 155 -12.06 2.18 -26.76
CA TYR A 155 -12.00 3.01 -25.56
C TYR A 155 -12.74 4.33 -25.80
N SER A 156 -13.23 4.92 -24.71
CA SER A 156 -13.51 6.35 -24.63
C SER A 156 -12.28 7.07 -24.09
N VAL A 157 -12.10 8.35 -24.42
CA VAL A 157 -11.01 9.16 -23.88
C VAL A 157 -11.53 10.49 -23.38
N GLU A 158 -11.11 10.87 -22.17
CA GLU A 158 -11.32 12.19 -21.58
C GLU A 158 -9.98 12.93 -21.52
N PHE A 159 -9.99 14.21 -21.91
CA PHE A 159 -8.80 15.05 -21.90
C PHE A 159 -8.81 15.99 -20.71
N THR A 160 -7.69 16.01 -19.98
CA THR A 160 -7.43 16.89 -18.85
C THR A 160 -5.95 17.25 -18.82
N GLY A 161 -5.46 17.81 -17.71
CA GLY A 161 -4.04 18.12 -17.57
C GLY A 161 -3.68 18.66 -16.19
N VAL A 162 -2.39 18.95 -16.03
CA VAL A 162 -1.83 19.56 -14.81
C VAL A 162 -0.97 20.77 -15.16
N GLY A 163 -0.91 21.72 -14.23
CA GLY A 163 -0.24 23.02 -14.43
C GLY A 163 -1.10 23.97 -15.26
N HIS A 164 -1.99 24.70 -14.59
CA HIS A 164 -2.80 25.73 -15.24
C HIS A 164 -1.92 26.87 -15.78
N PRO A 165 -2.32 27.48 -16.91
CA PRO A 165 -1.63 28.64 -17.42
C PRO A 165 -1.82 29.84 -16.48
N PRO A 166 -0.90 30.83 -16.53
CA PRO A 166 -1.11 32.11 -15.87
C PRO A 166 -2.41 32.77 -16.36
N THR A 167 -3.00 33.59 -15.50
CA THR A 167 -4.22 34.35 -15.81
C THR A 167 -4.04 35.19 -17.09
N GLY A 168 -4.99 35.09 -18.02
CA GLY A 168 -4.98 35.79 -19.30
C GLY A 168 -4.30 35.03 -20.45
N MET A 169 -3.84 33.80 -20.22
CA MET A 169 -3.27 32.90 -21.25
C MET A 169 -3.97 31.54 -21.29
N GLU A 170 -5.27 31.50 -20.97
CA GLU A 170 -6.05 30.26 -20.87
C GLU A 170 -6.07 29.45 -22.17
N ASN A 171 -5.80 30.09 -23.30
CA ASN A 171 -5.77 29.49 -24.63
C ASN A 171 -4.60 28.50 -24.85
N VAL A 172 -3.52 28.54 -24.05
CA VAL A 172 -2.40 27.60 -24.22
C VAL A 172 -2.68 26.22 -23.63
N GLY A 173 -3.75 26.07 -22.84
CA GLY A 173 -4.09 24.83 -22.15
C GLY A 173 -3.17 24.52 -20.96
N PHE A 174 -3.18 23.26 -20.51
CA PHE A 174 -2.35 22.79 -19.40
C PHE A 174 -0.88 22.65 -19.80
N CYS A 175 0.02 22.72 -18.81
CA CYS A 175 1.45 22.47 -18.98
C CYS A 175 1.72 21.02 -19.40
N THR A 176 1.09 20.07 -18.72
CA THR A 176 1.06 18.66 -19.11
C THR A 176 -0.36 18.30 -19.48
N GLN A 177 -0.54 17.69 -20.64
CA GLN A 177 -1.81 17.20 -21.13
C GLN A 177 -1.94 15.71 -20.78
N ILE A 178 -3.16 15.29 -20.46
CA ILE A 178 -3.46 13.95 -19.97
C ILE A 178 -4.67 13.41 -20.73
N GLY A 179 -4.54 12.19 -21.23
CA GLY A 179 -5.63 11.39 -21.79
C GLY A 179 -5.99 10.28 -20.82
N VAL A 180 -7.23 10.26 -20.33
CA VAL A 180 -7.78 9.19 -19.49
C VAL A 180 -8.67 8.33 -20.37
N PHE A 181 -8.21 7.13 -20.68
CA PHE A 181 -8.92 6.19 -21.53
C PHE A 181 -9.69 5.20 -20.66
N ALA A 182 -10.98 5.03 -20.92
CA ALA A 182 -11.81 4.03 -20.26
C ALA A 182 -12.35 3.05 -21.31
N ARG A 183 -12.12 1.76 -21.08
CA ARG A 183 -12.55 0.71 -22.00
C ARG A 183 -14.07 0.69 -22.10
N ASN A 184 -14.61 0.69 -23.30
CA ASN A 184 -16.04 0.53 -23.49
C ASN A 184 -16.39 -0.95 -23.29
N TYR A 185 -17.08 -1.28 -22.21
CA TYR A 185 -17.60 -2.63 -22.03
C TYR A 185 -18.84 -2.81 -22.90
N LEU A 186 -18.66 -3.18 -24.16
CA LEU A 186 -19.74 -3.77 -24.93
C LEU A 186 -19.98 -5.19 -24.40
N GLN A 187 -21.23 -5.49 -24.03
CA GLN A 187 -21.69 -6.86 -23.85
C GLN A 187 -21.58 -7.57 -25.20
N THR A 188 -20.43 -8.16 -25.47
CA THR A 188 -20.30 -9.21 -26.46
C THR A 188 -19.18 -10.13 -26.02
N THR A 189 -19.63 -11.21 -25.39
CA THR A 189 -18.90 -12.45 -25.24
C THR A 189 -18.51 -12.91 -26.63
N GLU A 190 -17.25 -12.74 -27.00
CA GLU A 190 -16.52 -13.71 -27.80
C GLU A 190 -15.04 -13.46 -27.53
N SER A 191 -14.42 -14.46 -26.92
CA SER A 191 -13.00 -14.50 -26.63
C SER A 191 -12.22 -14.25 -27.92
N ALA A 192 -11.74 -13.02 -28.11
CA ALA A 192 -10.63 -12.76 -29.01
C ALA A 192 -9.46 -13.61 -28.48
N GLN A 193 -9.31 -14.80 -29.05
CA GLN A 193 -8.13 -15.63 -28.89
C GLN A 193 -6.98 -14.91 -29.60
N SER A 194 -6.48 -13.86 -28.96
CA SER A 194 -5.17 -13.33 -29.25
C SER A 194 -4.17 -14.41 -28.83
N GLU A 195 -3.38 -14.90 -29.78
CA GLU A 195 -2.26 -15.81 -29.52
C GLU A 195 -1.44 -15.20 -28.39
N LYS A 196 -1.56 -15.75 -27.18
CA LYS A 196 -0.73 -15.31 -26.06
C LYS A 196 0.72 -15.59 -26.46
N PRO A 197 1.59 -14.58 -26.53
CA PRO A 197 3.01 -14.82 -26.68
C PRO A 197 3.43 -15.81 -25.60
N THR A 198 3.97 -16.96 -25.99
CA THR A 198 4.30 -18.03 -25.04
C THR A 198 5.59 -17.75 -24.28
N GLU A 199 6.37 -16.77 -24.74
CA GLU A 199 7.70 -16.48 -24.22
C GLU A 199 7.72 -15.12 -23.48
N ALA A 200 8.12 -15.15 -22.21
CA ALA A 200 8.31 -13.96 -21.41
C ALA A 200 9.57 -13.22 -21.90
N VAL A 201 9.40 -11.95 -22.27
CA VAL A 201 10.46 -11.08 -22.80
C VAL A 201 11.07 -10.24 -21.68
N TYR A 202 10.26 -9.88 -20.68
CA TYR A 202 10.66 -9.01 -19.60
C TYR A 202 11.44 -9.74 -18.53
N LYS A 203 12.51 -9.09 -18.06
CA LYS A 203 13.30 -9.60 -16.95
C LYS A 203 12.81 -8.99 -15.64
N THR A 204 12.29 -9.81 -14.73
CA THR A 204 11.97 -9.35 -13.37
C THR A 204 13.26 -8.94 -12.65
N VAL A 205 13.34 -7.69 -12.20
CA VAL A 205 14.51 -7.15 -11.48
C VAL A 205 14.26 -7.01 -9.99
N PHE A 206 13.00 -6.89 -9.57
CA PHE A 206 12.59 -6.79 -8.18
C PHE A 206 11.22 -7.44 -7.96
N LYS A 207 11.05 -8.07 -6.81
CA LYS A 207 9.76 -8.57 -6.34
C LYS A 207 9.68 -8.46 -4.83
N ALA A 208 8.64 -7.81 -4.35
CA ALA A 208 8.29 -7.72 -2.93
C ALA A 208 6.88 -8.27 -2.71
N VAL A 209 6.74 -9.20 -1.78
CA VAL A 209 5.45 -9.69 -1.31
C VAL A 209 5.23 -9.15 0.09
N TYR A 210 4.14 -8.41 0.29
CA TYR A 210 3.83 -7.79 1.56
C TYR A 210 3.21 -8.81 2.54
N PRO A 211 3.51 -8.68 3.84
CA PRO A 211 2.88 -9.50 4.86
C PRO A 211 1.38 -9.22 4.90
N SER A 212 0.59 -10.29 5.02
CA SER A 212 -0.87 -10.23 4.97
C SER A 212 -1.47 -11.16 6.02
N LEU A 213 -2.57 -10.73 6.65
CA LEU A 213 -3.33 -11.57 7.59
C LEU A 213 -3.98 -12.80 6.95
N LYS A 214 -4.02 -12.87 5.61
CA LYS A 214 -4.44 -14.09 4.88
C LYS A 214 -3.42 -15.24 5.01
N ASP A 215 -2.17 -14.93 5.32
CA ASP A 215 -1.12 -15.92 5.58
C ASP A 215 -1.10 -16.31 7.06
N GLU A 216 -1.20 -17.60 7.36
CA GLU A 216 -1.26 -18.13 8.72
C GLU A 216 -0.03 -17.71 9.56
N LYS A 217 1.15 -17.58 8.94
CA LYS A 217 2.38 -17.16 9.63
C LYS A 217 2.29 -15.71 10.12
N TYR A 218 1.86 -14.80 9.25
CA TYR A 218 1.74 -13.38 9.61
C TYR A 218 0.56 -13.15 10.55
N LEU A 219 -0.54 -13.89 10.38
CA LEU A 219 -1.66 -13.90 11.31
C LEU A 219 -1.23 -14.38 12.70
N GLN A 220 -0.50 -15.49 12.81
CA GLN A 220 0.01 -15.99 14.08
C GLN A 220 0.91 -14.95 14.76
N ASN A 221 1.84 -14.34 14.03
CA ASN A 221 2.73 -13.32 14.58
C ASN A 221 1.93 -12.10 15.07
N ALA A 222 0.95 -11.62 14.30
CA ALA A 222 0.10 -10.52 14.69
C ALA A 222 -0.71 -10.83 15.97
N VAL A 223 -1.25 -12.05 16.09
CA VAL A 223 -1.95 -12.51 17.29
C VAL A 223 -1.02 -12.54 18.50
N VAL A 224 0.17 -13.13 18.37
CA VAL A 224 1.15 -13.19 19.46
C VAL A 224 1.57 -11.80 19.91
N SER A 225 1.89 -10.91 18.97
CA SER A 225 2.25 -9.52 19.27
C SER A 225 1.12 -8.77 19.98
N GLU A 226 -0.12 -8.93 19.53
CA GLU A 226 -1.28 -8.29 20.16
C GLU A 226 -1.52 -8.83 21.57
N VAL A 227 -1.44 -10.15 21.78
CA VAL A 227 -1.60 -10.78 23.10
C VAL A 227 -0.55 -10.27 24.09
N ILE A 228 0.72 -10.21 23.68
CA ILE A 228 1.81 -9.69 24.52
C ILE A 228 1.56 -8.21 24.84
N PHE A 229 1.17 -7.42 23.84
CA PHE A 229 0.88 -5.99 24.02
C PHE A 229 -0.30 -5.76 24.98
N THR A 230 -1.41 -6.48 24.81
CA THR A 230 -2.58 -6.44 25.71
C THR A 230 -2.19 -6.85 27.13
N ALA A 231 -1.42 -7.93 27.27
CA ALA A 231 -0.95 -8.39 28.58
C ALA A 231 -0.06 -7.34 29.28
N GLN A 232 0.81 -6.65 28.53
CA GLN A 232 1.62 -5.55 29.06
C GLN A 232 0.78 -4.36 29.51
N ILE A 233 -0.26 -3.98 28.75
CA ILE A 233 -1.19 -2.91 29.14
C ILE A 233 -1.91 -3.27 30.44
N ILE A 234 -2.47 -4.48 30.53
CA ILE A 234 -3.18 -4.95 31.72
C ILE A 234 -2.22 -4.96 32.92
N LYS A 235 -1.00 -5.49 32.75
CA LYS A 235 0.05 -5.46 33.77
C LYS A 235 0.30 -4.03 34.27
N GLN A 236 0.52 -3.08 33.36
CA GLN A 236 0.83 -1.71 33.75
C GLN A 236 -0.33 -1.08 34.52
N SER A 237 -1.57 -1.27 34.05
CA SER A 237 -2.77 -0.78 34.74
C SER A 237 -2.91 -1.36 36.16
N LEU A 238 -2.62 -2.65 36.35
CA LEU A 238 -2.65 -3.28 37.67
C LEU A 238 -1.59 -2.71 38.62
N LEU A 239 -0.37 -2.53 38.11
CA LEU A 239 0.73 -1.96 38.90
C LEU A 239 0.43 -0.51 39.28
N ASP A 240 -0.11 0.30 38.38
CA ASP A 240 -0.49 1.69 38.66
C ASP A 240 -1.58 1.77 39.74
N CYS A 241 -2.58 0.88 39.70
CA CYS A 241 -3.61 0.77 40.75
C CYS A 241 -3.01 0.40 42.11
N LEU A 242 -2.14 -0.61 42.17
CA LEU A 242 -1.47 -1.03 43.41
C LEU A 242 -0.63 0.09 44.01
N MET A 243 0.10 0.84 43.18
CA MET A 243 0.90 1.99 43.63
C MET A 243 0.02 3.11 44.19
N SER A 244 -1.14 3.35 43.59
CA SER A 244 -2.09 4.35 44.10
C SER A 244 -2.71 3.97 45.45
N GLU A 245 -3.02 2.68 45.67
CA GLU A 245 -3.54 2.20 46.96
C GLU A 245 -2.51 2.30 48.09
N HIS A 246 -1.21 2.20 47.76
CA HIS A 246 -0.13 2.41 48.72
C HIS A 246 0.12 3.89 49.04
N GLU A 247 -0.06 4.81 48.08
CA GLU A 247 0.06 6.26 48.32
C GLU A 247 -1.08 6.84 49.17
N TYR A 248 -2.29 6.26 49.15
CA TYR A 248 -3.41 6.69 50.01
C TYR A 248 -3.29 6.32 51.49
N ASN A 249 -2.30 5.48 51.86
CA ASN A 249 -1.96 5.20 53.25
C ASN A 249 -0.81 6.08 53.79
N GLY A 250 -0.35 7.06 53.00
CA GLY A 250 0.58 8.10 53.41
C GLY A 250 -0.12 9.47 53.51
N ASP A 251 0.21 10.20 54.57
CA ASP A 251 -0.23 11.56 54.95
C ASP A 251 -0.65 12.48 53.76
N PRO A 252 -1.82 13.17 53.82
CA PRO A 252 -2.37 13.92 52.69
C PRO A 252 -1.71 15.29 52.55
N THR A 253 -0.43 15.33 52.18
CA THR A 253 0.20 16.59 51.80
C THR A 253 1.23 16.37 50.70
N GLU A 254 1.00 17.08 49.59
CA GLU A 254 1.92 17.31 48.47
C GLU A 254 2.06 16.23 47.37
N ARG A 255 1.30 16.37 46.28
CA ARG A 255 1.77 17.03 45.03
C ARG A 255 0.81 16.84 43.86
N LYS A 256 0.34 17.95 43.31
CA LYS A 256 -0.16 18.06 41.94
C LYS A 256 1.03 18.25 40.99
N SER A 257 1.34 17.27 40.15
CA SER A 257 2.01 17.52 38.84
C SER A 257 1.85 16.31 37.93
N LYS A 258 0.93 16.40 36.96
CA LYS A 258 1.24 16.63 35.53
C LYS A 258 2.05 15.49 34.88
N PHE A 259 1.36 14.43 34.47
CA PHE A 259 1.57 13.75 33.19
C PHE A 259 0.25 13.10 32.78
N GLN A 260 -0.47 13.71 31.84
CA GLN A 260 -1.55 13.04 31.11
C GLN A 260 -1.00 12.69 29.73
N PRO A 261 -0.55 11.45 29.47
CA PRO A 261 -0.60 10.92 28.13
C PRO A 261 -2.08 10.66 27.78
N SER A 262 -2.40 10.83 26.52
CA SER A 262 -3.74 10.76 25.92
C SER A 262 -4.47 9.42 26.15
N MET A 263 -5.02 9.20 27.34
CA MET A 263 -5.86 8.03 27.70
C MET A 263 -7.32 8.17 27.25
N LYS A 264 -7.73 9.30 26.66
CA LYS A 264 -9.14 9.58 26.35
C LYS A 264 -9.77 8.69 25.27
N ARG A 265 -9.00 7.86 24.54
CA ARG A 265 -9.55 6.90 23.57
C ARG A 265 -9.79 5.49 24.12
N PHE A 266 -9.34 5.17 25.34
CA PHE A 266 -9.28 3.79 25.83
C PHE A 266 -10.25 3.49 26.97
N SER A 267 -10.91 4.51 27.52
CA SER A 267 -11.98 4.38 28.51
C SER A 267 -13.23 3.69 27.94
N GLU A 268 -13.41 3.68 26.61
CA GLU A 268 -14.59 3.10 25.96
C GLU A 268 -14.53 1.56 25.86
N ASP A 269 -13.35 0.96 25.68
CA ASP A 269 -13.20 -0.52 25.55
C ASP A 269 -13.20 -1.25 26.91
N LEU A 270 -12.89 -0.55 28.01
CA LEU A 270 -12.90 -1.12 29.36
C LEU A 270 -14.27 -0.95 30.07
N GLY A 271 -15.21 -0.23 29.45
CA GLY A 271 -16.39 0.32 30.11
C GLY A 271 -17.57 -0.63 30.39
N ASN A 272 -17.51 -1.93 30.08
CA ASN A 272 -18.64 -2.85 30.28
C ASN A 272 -18.22 -4.28 30.70
N VAL A 273 -17.25 -4.39 31.61
CA VAL A 273 -16.84 -5.70 32.15
C VAL A 273 -17.59 -5.97 33.46
N ILE A 274 -18.74 -6.65 33.37
CA ILE A 274 -19.37 -7.34 34.52
C ILE A 274 -18.71 -8.71 34.60
N VAL A 275 -17.84 -8.97 35.58
CA VAL A 275 -17.11 -10.24 35.71
C VAL A 275 -17.30 -10.86 37.09
N GLU A 276 -17.57 -12.17 37.09
CA GLU A 276 -17.52 -13.04 38.25
C GLU A 276 -16.08 -13.18 38.76
N LYS A 277 -15.93 -13.16 40.09
CA LYS A 277 -14.70 -13.09 40.93
C LYS A 277 -13.55 -14.08 40.66
N SER A 278 -13.61 -14.95 39.64
CA SER A 278 -12.59 -15.95 39.31
C SER A 278 -11.77 -15.68 38.04
N MET A 279 -12.03 -14.55 37.36
CA MET A 279 -11.44 -14.21 36.05
C MET A 279 -10.59 -12.93 36.05
N GLU A 280 -10.30 -12.36 37.21
CA GLU A 280 -9.56 -11.10 37.28
C GLU A 280 -8.04 -11.33 37.20
N PRO A 281 -7.31 -10.50 36.46
CA PRO A 281 -5.86 -10.47 36.51
C PRO A 281 -5.37 -10.26 37.95
N PHE A 282 -4.34 -10.98 38.37
CA PHE A 282 -3.81 -10.87 39.73
C PHE A 282 -2.30 -10.92 39.76
N VAL A 283 -1.73 -10.39 40.84
CA VAL A 283 -0.29 -10.42 41.12
C VAL A 283 -0.04 -11.41 42.25
N ASN A 284 0.90 -12.33 42.05
CA ASN A 284 1.40 -13.20 43.10
C ASN A 284 2.92 -13.06 43.16
N GLU A 285 3.43 -12.59 44.30
CA GLU A 285 4.84 -12.20 44.48
C GLU A 285 5.29 -11.20 43.40
N ASN A 286 6.22 -11.60 42.53
CA ASN A 286 6.76 -10.80 41.42
C ASN A 286 6.24 -11.24 40.05
N VAL A 287 5.10 -11.94 40.02
CA VAL A 287 4.53 -12.50 38.79
C VAL A 287 3.08 -12.06 38.63
N VAL A 288 2.76 -11.51 37.46
CA VAL A 288 1.41 -11.13 37.07
C VAL A 288 0.81 -12.23 36.21
N TYR A 289 -0.37 -12.69 36.60
CA TYR A 289 -1.16 -13.70 35.91
C TYR A 289 -2.35 -13.02 35.25
N ILE A 290 -2.45 -13.14 33.93
CA ILE A 290 -3.51 -12.50 33.15
C ILE A 290 -4.27 -13.60 32.41
N PRO A 291 -5.53 -13.89 32.80
CA PRO A 291 -6.32 -14.93 32.16
C PRO A 291 -6.46 -14.69 30.65
N LEU A 292 -6.33 -15.76 29.85
CA LEU A 292 -6.50 -15.67 28.39
C LEU A 292 -7.91 -15.25 28.01
N THR A 293 -8.92 -15.56 28.82
CA THR A 293 -10.30 -15.09 28.63
C THR A 293 -10.39 -13.57 28.68
N THR A 294 -9.66 -12.94 29.62
CA THR A 294 -9.57 -11.49 29.75
C THR A 294 -8.81 -10.85 28.59
N ILE A 295 -7.78 -11.53 28.05
CA ILE A 295 -7.09 -11.04 26.85
C ILE A 295 -7.98 -11.19 25.61
N PHE A 296 -8.71 -12.30 25.50
CA PHE A 296 -9.60 -12.56 24.37
C PHE A 296 -10.81 -11.63 24.32
N SER A 297 -11.21 -11.01 25.44
CA SER A 297 -12.26 -10.00 25.44
C SER A 297 -11.84 -8.67 24.80
N PHE A 298 -10.54 -8.44 24.55
CA PHE A 298 -10.09 -7.25 23.83
C PHE A 298 -10.47 -7.34 22.35
N SER A 299 -11.09 -6.28 21.86
CA SER A 299 -11.68 -6.16 20.52
C SER A 299 -10.72 -6.60 19.40
N LYS A 300 -9.45 -6.16 19.48
CA LYS A 300 -8.43 -6.47 18.47
C LYS A 300 -7.94 -7.91 18.49
N VAL A 301 -7.73 -8.50 19.67
CA VAL A 301 -7.37 -9.93 19.82
C VAL A 301 -8.50 -10.81 19.30
N ASN A 302 -9.73 -10.48 19.69
CA ASN A 302 -10.93 -11.17 19.25
C ASN A 302 -11.08 -11.14 17.73
N ARG A 303 -10.92 -9.96 17.10
CA ARG A 303 -10.99 -9.79 15.65
C ARG A 303 -9.94 -10.63 14.90
N LEU A 304 -8.70 -10.70 15.41
CA LEU A 304 -7.63 -11.47 14.75
C LEU A 304 -7.85 -12.98 14.85
N CYS A 305 -8.28 -13.48 16.00
CA CYS A 305 -8.40 -14.92 16.24
C CYS A 305 -9.78 -15.48 15.83
N GLY A 306 -10.83 -14.67 15.96
CA GLY A 306 -12.25 -15.02 15.79
C GLY A 306 -12.81 -15.98 16.85
N THR A 307 -11.98 -16.89 17.39
CA THR A 307 -12.36 -17.92 18.36
C THR A 307 -11.28 -18.10 19.42
N PHE A 308 -11.68 -18.51 20.62
CA PHE A 308 -10.76 -18.77 21.73
C PHE A 308 -9.82 -19.95 21.43
N GLU A 309 -10.29 -20.98 20.74
CA GLU A 309 -9.47 -22.13 20.33
C GLU A 309 -8.33 -21.72 19.39
N LYS A 310 -8.62 -20.84 18.41
CA LYS A 310 -7.58 -20.29 17.52
C LYS A 310 -6.57 -19.43 18.27
N LEU A 311 -7.01 -18.65 19.26
CA LEU A 311 -6.10 -17.89 20.12
C LEU A 311 -5.10 -18.83 20.80
N CYS A 312 -5.60 -19.85 21.50
CA CYS A 312 -4.76 -20.84 22.20
C CYS A 312 -3.79 -21.55 21.24
N LYS A 313 -4.26 -21.94 20.05
CA LYS A 313 -3.41 -22.54 19.00
C LYS A 313 -2.27 -21.60 18.57
N PHE A 314 -2.57 -20.32 18.33
CA PHE A 314 -1.59 -19.38 17.80
C PHE A 314 -0.51 -18.98 18.81
N ILE A 315 -0.84 -18.88 20.09
CA ILE A 315 0.11 -18.47 21.13
C ILE A 315 0.93 -19.63 21.71
N ALA A 316 0.53 -20.88 21.46
CA ALA A 316 1.19 -22.07 21.98
C ALA A 316 2.70 -22.09 21.64
N GLY A 317 3.54 -22.17 22.66
CA GLY A 317 5.01 -22.17 22.52
C GLY A 317 5.63 -20.84 22.09
N LYS A 318 4.84 -19.76 22.02
CA LYS A 318 5.29 -18.40 21.66
C LYS A 318 5.11 -17.39 22.80
N VAL A 319 4.15 -17.64 23.67
CA VAL A 319 3.86 -16.82 24.86
C VAL A 319 4.06 -17.68 26.10
N THR A 320 4.61 -17.10 27.17
CA THR A 320 4.76 -17.78 28.45
C THR A 320 3.40 -17.90 29.14
N LEU A 321 2.93 -19.13 29.30
CA LEU A 321 1.67 -19.45 29.98
C LEU A 321 1.95 -20.15 31.32
N ASN A 322 0.96 -20.14 32.21
CA ASN A 322 0.98 -20.92 33.44
C ASN A 322 0.84 -22.43 33.16
N SER A 323 0.97 -23.26 34.20
CA SER A 323 1.04 -24.73 34.08
C SER A 323 -0.19 -25.38 33.45
N ASP A 324 -1.37 -24.80 33.61
CA ASP A 324 -2.62 -25.27 33.01
C ASP A 324 -2.94 -24.60 31.66
N GLY A 325 -2.11 -23.65 31.22
CA GLY A 325 -2.27 -22.93 29.95
C GLY A 325 -3.42 -21.90 29.93
N SER A 326 -4.02 -21.57 31.07
CA SER A 326 -5.19 -20.67 31.16
C SER A 326 -4.85 -19.18 31.24
N ALA A 327 -3.60 -18.82 31.61
CA ALA A 327 -3.19 -17.44 31.82
C ALA A 327 -1.79 -17.13 31.27
N VAL A 328 -1.61 -15.90 30.76
CA VAL A 328 -0.30 -15.33 30.41
C VAL A 328 0.43 -14.92 31.67
N VAL A 329 1.72 -15.23 31.71
CA VAL A 329 2.59 -15.00 32.88
C VAL A 329 3.64 -13.95 32.54
N LEU A 330 3.66 -12.84 33.28
CA LEU A 330 4.62 -11.75 33.12
C LEU A 330 5.30 -11.42 34.45
N ASN A 331 6.63 -11.30 34.45
CA ASN A 331 7.35 -10.82 35.65
C ASN A 331 7.12 -9.33 35.87
N THR A 332 7.05 -8.88 37.12
CA THR A 332 6.87 -7.48 37.50
C THR A 332 8.11 -6.65 37.24
N GLU A 333 9.31 -7.22 37.41
CA GLU A 333 10.58 -6.52 37.21
C GLU A 333 10.87 -6.20 35.73
N HIS A 334 11.19 -4.93 35.46
CA HIS A 334 11.85 -4.53 34.23
C HIS A 334 13.23 -5.17 34.20
N LYS A 335 13.46 -6.15 33.32
CA LYS A 335 14.83 -6.39 32.85
C LYS A 335 15.25 -5.18 32.04
N ASN A 336 15.87 -4.21 32.71
CA ASN A 336 16.76 -3.26 32.07
C ASN A 336 18.00 -4.05 31.65
N GLU A 337 18.04 -4.48 30.40
CA GLU A 337 19.29 -4.79 29.69
C GLU A 337 19.40 -3.91 28.45
#